data_AF-T1L491-F1
#
_entry.id   AF-T1L491-F1
#
_cell.length_a   1.000
_cell.length_b   1.000
_cell.length_c   1.000
_cell.angle_alpha   90.00
_cell.angle_beta   90.00
_cell.angle_gamma   90.00
#
_symmetry.space_group_name_H-M   'P 1'
#
loop_
_entity.id
_entity.type
_entity.pdbx_description
1 polymer ?
#
loop_
_entity_poly.entity_id
_entity_poly.type
_entity_poly.pdbx_seq_one_letter_code
_entity_poly.pdbx_strand_id
1 'polypeptide(L)'
;MFDEVSEEEIDNNYKYNLCIFPLEILQNRKSFADEDSHKGWTHVFVQCYLSLRPSWMESFSRSRQLFQFPYQHALVKCSVVDDDEIIYEAFGSHADYKRACDIACFRLGELLSKNVSSFMMPPYLIGFPNIRGHCFLIAAVLPIFYSYPIMSKLFKINCQDVLEVNLGLGVKRPSKRPRIETPRMWSQSLYRCFKDFHKISRKGFYEMINSGYIEKKVIPESKDDPELPDAPVNPRDDIVLDTLLIRGICNMLGNYCDKDYLKPGGDECQAYGFIMSKLCSSNPELYGDLFFRFKTTSACGNCCNGPYSYEFALPYISVPVNIQFQNILKNPVLLANAQKLSHVHYDPLYCPGKLRDIDTCKFLEHPEVLCMRYEFGKSTEEINVPNNLWLTVNNVSEKYKRLCSSVVIKCYRNEEGEDYPSFYRKPNPTDVFTSWHTYLHVKTIRGWYEVNNGIIYPVDTRLFKKATPGSLHFYQIDRPEFVLPDLCRESIEFFPDR
;
A
#
# COMPACT_ATOMS: atom_id res chain seq x y z
N MET A 1 37.38 33.09 15.51
CA MET A 1 37.11 33.42 14.09
C MET A 1 37.92 32.46 13.26
N PHE A 2 37.32 31.32 12.89
CA PHE A 2 37.87 30.44 11.87
C PHE A 2 37.01 30.68 10.64
N ASP A 3 37.59 31.29 9.61
CA ASP A 3 36.93 31.44 8.32
C ASP A 3 36.73 30.04 7.72
N GLU A 4 35.48 29.72 7.40
CA GLU A 4 35.09 28.51 6.68
C GLU A 4 35.66 28.57 5.26
N VAL A 5 36.76 27.86 5.02
CA VAL A 5 37.19 27.52 3.68
C VAL A 5 36.38 26.30 3.26
N SER A 6 35.22 26.51 2.65
CA SER A 6 34.45 25.44 2.01
C SER A 6 35.08 25.10 0.66
N GLU A 7 36.10 24.24 0.66
CA GLU A 7 36.55 23.60 -0.57
C GLU A 7 35.54 22.48 -0.95
N GLU A 8 34.92 22.59 -2.12
CA GLU A 8 34.03 21.57 -2.68
C GLU A 8 34.88 20.47 -3.34
N GLU A 9 34.67 19.21 -2.94
CA GLU A 9 35.26 18.05 -3.63
C GLU A 9 34.15 17.20 -4.27
N ILE A 10 34.31 16.90 -5.57
CA ILE A 10 33.37 16.11 -6.36
C ILE A 10 33.95 14.71 -6.56
N ASP A 11 33.31 13.69 -5.97
CA ASP A 11 33.60 12.29 -6.29
C ASP A 11 32.42 11.67 -7.03
N ASN A 12 32.65 11.37 -8.32
CA ASN A 12 31.93 10.47 -9.23
C ASN A 12 30.38 10.52 -9.32
N ASN A 13 29.68 11.34 -8.52
CA ASN A 13 28.25 11.69 -8.58
C ASN A 13 27.80 12.69 -7.46
N TYR A 14 28.70 13.13 -6.56
CA TYR A 14 28.28 13.61 -5.25
C TYR A 14 29.19 14.72 -4.68
N LYS A 15 28.62 15.86 -4.28
CA LYS A 15 29.30 16.99 -3.61
C LYS A 15 29.50 16.76 -2.11
N TYR A 16 30.64 17.21 -1.58
CA TYR A 16 30.96 17.26 -0.15
C TYR A 16 31.46 18.64 0.27
N ASN A 17 31.08 19.05 1.48
CA ASN A 17 31.62 20.22 2.15
C ASN A 17 32.75 19.78 3.10
N LEU A 18 33.96 20.29 2.92
CA LEU A 18 35.04 20.10 3.89
C LEU A 18 34.75 20.95 5.13
N CYS A 19 34.83 20.33 6.32
CA CYS A 19 34.56 21.03 7.58
C CYS A 19 35.43 20.49 8.73
N ILE A 20 35.55 21.29 9.80
CA ILE A 20 36.15 20.87 11.06
C ILE A 20 35.02 20.66 12.06
N PHE A 21 34.78 19.42 12.46
CA PHE A 21 33.76 19.08 13.45
C PHE A 21 34.19 19.49 14.87
N PRO A 22 33.21 19.81 15.75
CA PRO A 22 33.49 20.09 17.16
C PRO A 22 34.23 18.95 17.87
N LEU A 23 35.05 19.29 18.86
CA LEU A 23 35.88 18.33 19.59
C LEU A 23 35.07 17.19 20.23
N GLU A 24 33.88 17.48 20.72
CA GLU A 24 32.97 16.50 21.34
C GLU A 24 32.56 15.39 20.34
N ILE A 25 32.26 15.77 19.09
CA ILE A 25 31.94 14.81 18.02
C ILE A 25 33.16 13.95 17.70
N LEU A 26 34.35 14.56 17.64
CA LEU A 26 35.60 13.83 17.39
C LEU A 26 35.95 12.85 18.52
N GLN A 27 35.65 13.20 19.77
CA GLN A 27 35.83 12.32 20.92
C GLN A 27 34.88 11.12 20.87
N ASN A 28 33.65 11.32 20.39
CA ASN A 28 32.63 10.27 20.26
C ASN A 28 32.71 9.44 18.97
N ARG A 29 33.68 9.68 18.09
CA ARG A 29 33.77 9.01 16.76
C ARG A 29 33.63 7.48 16.78
N LYS A 30 34.08 6.81 17.85
CA LYS A 30 33.98 5.35 17.97
C LYS A 30 32.53 4.87 18.04
N SER A 31 31.61 5.65 18.60
CA SER A 31 30.17 5.33 18.57
C SER A 31 29.55 5.59 17.19
N PHE A 32 30.26 6.25 16.29
CA PHE A 32 29.86 6.46 14.89
C PHE A 32 30.45 5.41 13.94
N ALA A 33 31.34 4.55 14.43
CA ALA A 33 31.71 3.34 13.71
C ALA A 33 30.61 2.29 13.86
N ASP A 34 30.41 1.50 12.82
CA ASP A 34 29.57 0.30 12.84
C ASP A 34 30.37 -0.81 12.15
N GLU A 35 30.55 -1.93 12.85
CA GLU A 35 31.28 -3.08 12.32
C GLU A 35 30.38 -3.92 11.38
N ASP A 36 29.06 -3.77 11.49
CA ASP A 36 28.09 -4.37 10.58
C ASP A 36 28.02 -3.54 9.28
N SER A 37 28.51 -4.14 8.19
CA SER A 37 28.79 -3.42 6.93
C SER A 37 27.51 -3.00 6.19
N HIS A 38 27.13 -1.72 6.32
CA HIS A 38 26.04 -1.05 5.59
C HIS A 38 26.37 -0.69 4.11
N LYS A 39 27.11 -1.53 3.39
CA LYS A 39 27.65 -1.19 2.06
C LYS A 39 26.55 -0.74 1.08
N GLY A 40 26.72 0.42 0.44
CA GLY A 40 25.84 0.89 -0.62
C GLY A 40 24.59 1.61 -0.12
N TRP A 41 24.44 1.85 1.18
CA TRP A 41 23.30 2.56 1.75
C TRP A 41 23.17 4.00 1.26
N THR A 42 24.26 4.68 0.91
CA THR A 42 24.18 6.04 0.33
C THR A 42 23.30 6.03 -0.94
N HIS A 43 23.45 5.01 -1.80
CA HIS A 43 22.63 4.88 -3.01
C HIS A 43 21.16 4.60 -2.66
N VAL A 44 20.91 3.70 -1.71
CA VAL A 44 19.55 3.37 -1.26
C VAL A 44 18.86 4.59 -0.65
N PHE A 45 19.57 5.36 0.18
CA PHE A 45 19.06 6.59 0.79
C PHE A 45 18.61 7.60 -0.27
N VAL A 46 19.46 7.87 -1.27
CA VAL A 46 19.13 8.78 -2.38
C VAL A 46 17.94 8.26 -3.19
N GLN A 47 17.92 6.98 -3.56
CA GLN A 47 16.88 6.41 -4.43
C GLN A 47 15.53 6.19 -3.74
N CYS A 48 15.53 5.96 -2.43
CA CYS A 48 14.35 5.63 -1.66
C CYS A 48 13.85 6.83 -0.85
N TYR A 49 14.67 7.37 0.06
CA TYR A 49 14.27 8.43 0.98
C TYR A 49 14.13 9.77 0.28
N LEU A 50 15.20 10.27 -0.36
CA LEU A 50 15.18 11.60 -0.98
C LEU A 50 14.15 11.70 -2.11
N SER A 51 13.93 10.61 -2.85
CA SER A 51 12.92 10.58 -3.92
C SER A 51 11.47 10.78 -3.42
N LEU A 52 11.19 10.42 -2.16
CA LEU A 52 9.88 10.58 -1.54
C LEU A 52 9.67 11.95 -0.90
N ARG A 53 10.67 12.82 -0.85
CA ARG A 53 10.51 14.20 -0.36
C ARG A 53 11.45 15.16 -1.08
N PRO A 54 10.95 15.97 -2.03
CA PRO A 54 11.78 16.86 -2.83
C PRO A 54 12.58 17.86 -2.00
N SER A 55 12.00 18.41 -0.93
CA SER A 55 12.69 19.31 0.00
C SER A 55 13.91 18.65 0.64
N TRP A 56 13.88 17.35 0.92
CA TRP A 56 15.05 16.61 1.38
C TRP A 56 16.10 16.45 0.29
N MET A 57 15.69 16.22 -0.96
CA MET A 57 16.62 16.14 -2.08
C MET A 57 17.36 17.48 -2.29
N GLU A 58 16.67 18.61 -2.10
CA GLU A 58 17.20 19.96 -2.24
C GLU A 58 18.12 20.35 -1.07
N SER A 59 17.77 19.95 0.15
CA SER A 59 18.52 20.28 1.37
C SER A 59 19.57 19.24 1.78
N PHE A 60 19.62 18.08 1.12
CA PHE A 60 20.55 17.02 1.49
C PHE A 60 22.00 17.47 1.35
N SER A 61 22.70 17.50 2.48
CA SER A 61 24.09 17.94 2.55
C SER A 61 24.97 16.85 3.16
N ARG A 62 26.24 16.85 2.75
CA ARG A 62 27.26 16.00 3.34
C ARG A 62 28.49 16.80 3.65
N SER A 63 28.93 16.68 4.90
CA SER A 63 30.17 17.29 5.36
C SER A 63 31.14 16.20 5.77
N ARG A 64 32.44 16.40 5.49
CA ARG A 64 33.46 15.41 5.85
C ARG A 64 34.66 16.06 6.51
N GLN A 65 35.28 15.29 7.40
CA GLN A 65 36.59 15.59 7.98
C GLN A 65 37.45 14.33 7.97
N LEU A 66 38.69 14.48 7.51
CA LEU A 66 39.71 13.45 7.58
C LEU A 66 40.60 13.71 8.80
N PHE A 67 40.97 12.65 9.51
CA PHE A 67 41.92 12.74 10.62
C PHE A 67 42.83 11.51 10.68
N GLN A 68 44.02 11.71 11.21
CA GLN A 68 45.05 10.68 11.36
C GLN A 68 45.19 10.33 12.85
N PHE A 69 44.51 9.29 13.36
CA PHE A 69 44.92 8.64 14.63
C PHE A 69 44.09 7.37 14.99
N PRO A 70 44.69 6.16 15.15
CA PRO A 70 46.04 5.74 14.75
C PRO A 70 46.19 5.44 13.24
N TYR A 71 45.08 5.43 12.49
CA TYR A 71 45.03 5.30 11.03
C TYR A 71 44.23 6.46 10.43
N GLN A 72 44.26 6.64 9.10
CA GLN A 72 43.40 7.60 8.42
C GLN A 72 41.93 7.15 8.56
N HIS A 73 41.11 8.00 9.16
CA HIS A 73 39.68 7.81 9.27
C HIS A 73 38.95 9.00 8.66
N ALA A 74 37.79 8.72 8.06
CA ALA A 74 36.81 9.71 7.69
C ALA A 74 35.71 9.75 8.74
N LEU A 75 35.30 10.95 9.11
CA LEU A 75 34.02 11.22 9.75
C LEU A 75 33.16 11.97 8.73
N VAL A 76 31.97 11.46 8.49
CA VAL A 76 30.99 12.04 7.57
C VAL A 76 29.74 12.38 8.35
N LYS A 77 29.23 13.59 8.12
CA LYS A 77 27.91 14.03 8.55
C LYS A 77 27.00 14.11 7.34
N CYS A 78 25.84 13.48 7.43
CA CYS A 78 24.75 13.65 6.48
C CYS A 78 23.64 14.45 7.15
N SER A 79 23.04 15.41 6.45
CA SER A 79 21.88 16.15 6.96
C SER A 79 20.83 16.41 5.90
N VAL A 80 19.57 16.57 6.33
CA VAL A 80 18.45 17.09 5.55
C VAL A 80 17.69 18.11 6.39
N VAL A 81 17.05 19.07 5.73
CA VAL A 81 16.12 20.02 6.34
C VAL A 81 14.70 19.58 5.99
N ASP A 82 13.87 19.40 7.01
CA ASP A 82 12.46 19.05 6.83
C ASP A 82 11.59 20.29 6.61
N ASP A 83 10.34 20.09 6.19
CA ASP A 83 9.45 21.20 5.83
C ASP A 83 9.14 22.15 7.01
N ASP A 84 9.29 21.67 8.26
CA ASP A 84 9.16 22.47 9.48
C ASP A 84 10.50 23.13 9.92
N GLU A 85 11.47 23.22 9.01
CA GLU A 85 12.84 23.73 9.25
C GLU A 85 13.64 22.91 10.28
N ILE A 86 13.17 21.71 10.63
CA ILE A 86 13.87 20.79 11.53
C ILE A 86 15.04 20.15 10.76
N ILE A 87 16.24 20.29 11.32
CA ILE A 87 17.46 19.69 10.76
C ILE A 87 17.64 18.30 11.35
N TYR A 88 17.60 17.28 10.49
CA TYR A 88 17.97 15.92 10.84
C TYR A 88 19.40 15.67 10.40
N GLU A 89 20.25 15.22 11.33
CA GLU A 89 21.65 14.90 11.03
C GLU A 89 22.06 13.57 11.64
N ALA A 90 22.96 12.88 10.94
CA ALA A 90 23.57 11.65 11.42
C ALA A 90 25.04 11.57 11.01
N PHE A 91 25.81 10.87 11.84
CA PHE A 91 27.25 10.74 11.69
C PHE A 91 27.63 9.28 11.41
N GLY A 92 28.65 9.10 10.58
CA GLY A 92 29.29 7.82 10.32
C GLY A 92 30.80 7.96 10.29
N SER A 93 31.52 6.99 10.85
CA SER A 93 32.98 6.98 10.87
C SER A 93 33.54 5.64 10.40
N HIS A 94 34.51 5.69 9.48
CA HIS A 94 35.18 4.51 8.95
C HIS A 94 36.52 4.90 8.29
N ALA A 95 37.42 3.94 8.09
CA ALA A 95 38.70 4.17 7.40
C ALA A 95 38.48 4.56 5.91
N ASP A 96 37.59 3.85 5.23
CA ASP A 96 37.04 4.21 3.92
C ASP A 96 35.90 5.24 4.05
N TYR A 97 36.04 6.40 3.42
CA TYR A 97 35.02 7.47 3.45
C TYR A 97 33.69 7.07 2.83
N LYS A 98 33.67 6.20 1.81
CA LYS A 98 32.41 5.73 1.20
C LYS A 98 31.59 4.95 2.23
N ARG A 99 32.27 4.16 3.05
CA ARG A 99 31.66 3.43 4.17
C ARG A 99 31.19 4.36 5.27
N ALA A 100 31.97 5.38 5.62
CA ALA A 100 31.54 6.39 6.58
C ALA A 100 30.24 7.09 6.12
N CYS A 101 30.14 7.42 4.82
CA CYS A 101 28.94 7.98 4.22
C CYS A 101 27.75 7.01 4.23
N ASP A 102 27.98 5.73 3.94
CA ASP A 102 26.94 4.69 4.01
C ASP A 102 26.36 4.55 5.43
N ILE A 103 27.22 4.52 6.46
CA ILE A 103 26.80 4.46 7.86
C ILE A 103 26.00 5.70 8.24
N ALA A 104 26.46 6.90 7.84
CA ALA A 104 25.75 8.15 8.10
C ALA A 104 24.37 8.17 7.42
N CYS A 105 24.27 7.74 6.16
CA CYS A 105 23.01 7.67 5.42
C CYS A 105 22.04 6.63 6.01
N PHE A 106 22.55 5.46 6.43
CA PHE A 106 21.74 4.44 7.11
C PHE A 106 21.12 5.00 8.40
N ARG A 107 21.96 5.59 9.26
CA ARG A 107 21.52 6.19 10.53
C ARG A 107 20.56 7.36 10.32
N LEU A 108 20.78 8.17 9.29
CA LEU A 108 19.85 9.24 8.91
C LEU A 108 18.50 8.65 8.46
N GLY A 109 18.51 7.58 7.67
CA GLY A 109 17.30 6.86 7.26
C GLY A 109 16.50 6.30 8.44
N GLU A 110 17.17 5.69 9.40
CA GLU A 110 16.54 5.21 10.65
C GLU A 110 15.95 6.36 11.47
N LEU A 111 16.69 7.47 11.58
CA LEU A 111 16.24 8.68 12.27
C LEU A 111 14.98 9.26 11.61
N LEU A 112 14.96 9.36 10.28
CA LEU A 112 13.81 9.87 9.52
C LEU A 112 12.61 8.92 9.59
N SER A 113 12.82 7.61 9.49
CA SER A 113 11.76 6.61 9.62
C SER A 113 11.09 6.63 10.99
N LYS A 114 11.85 6.96 12.04
CA LYS A 114 11.35 7.06 13.41
C LYS A 114 10.61 8.38 13.68
N ASN A 115 11.13 9.50 13.20
CA ASN A 115 10.62 10.83 13.57
C ASN A 115 9.64 11.42 12.55
N VAL A 116 9.68 10.96 11.30
CA VAL A 116 8.95 11.58 10.19
C VAL A 116 8.19 10.53 9.38
N SER A 117 7.54 9.57 10.03
CA SER A 117 6.85 8.45 9.37
C SER A 117 5.87 8.85 8.25
N SER A 118 5.36 10.09 8.29
CA SER A 118 4.48 10.68 7.28
C SER A 118 5.07 10.73 5.87
N PHE A 119 6.40 10.75 5.69
CA PHE A 119 7.01 10.80 4.34
C PHE A 119 6.71 9.55 3.50
N MET A 120 6.38 8.42 4.14
CA MET A 120 6.04 7.17 3.47
C MET A 120 4.58 7.12 3.02
N MET A 121 3.75 8.09 3.41
CA MET A 121 2.32 8.11 3.14
C MET A 121 1.96 9.21 2.14
N PRO A 122 0.97 9.00 1.26
CA PRO A 122 0.48 10.06 0.39
C PRO A 122 -0.08 11.20 1.25
N PRO A 123 0.41 12.46 1.11
CA PRO A 123 0.02 13.56 1.99
C PRO A 123 -1.43 14.00 1.81
N TYR A 124 -1.98 13.88 0.60
CA TYR A 124 -3.38 14.19 0.33
C TYR A 124 -4.14 12.98 -0.19
N LEU A 125 -5.44 12.95 0.12
CA LEU A 125 -6.37 12.00 -0.46
C LEU A 125 -6.59 12.34 -1.95
N ILE A 126 -6.34 11.37 -2.84
CA ILE A 126 -6.71 11.42 -4.26
C ILE A 126 -7.29 10.05 -4.67
N GLY A 127 -8.12 10.05 -5.71
CA GLY A 127 -8.69 8.84 -6.29
C GLY A 127 -7.86 8.24 -7.42
N PHE A 128 -8.43 7.32 -8.21
CA PHE A 128 -7.89 6.89 -9.50
C PHE A 128 -8.92 7.14 -10.61
N PRO A 129 -8.56 7.82 -11.71
CA PRO A 129 -9.49 8.01 -12.81
C PRO A 129 -9.84 6.65 -13.43
N ASN A 130 -11.12 6.31 -13.49
CA ASN A 130 -11.59 4.98 -13.91
C ASN A 130 -11.94 4.93 -15.40
N ILE A 131 -10.95 5.21 -16.26
CA ILE A 131 -11.19 5.36 -17.70
C ILE A 131 -11.59 4.04 -18.35
N ARG A 132 -11.10 2.92 -17.81
CA ARG A 132 -11.30 1.57 -18.36
C ARG A 132 -12.37 0.75 -17.64
N GLY A 133 -13.10 1.29 -16.68
CA GLY A 133 -14.16 0.56 -15.97
C GLY A 133 -13.68 -0.53 -15.00
N HIS A 134 -12.52 -0.34 -14.36
CA HIS A 134 -11.94 -1.26 -13.36
C HIS A 134 -12.05 -0.69 -11.93
N CYS A 135 -13.20 -0.12 -11.55
CA CYS A 135 -13.42 0.45 -10.21
C CYS A 135 -13.14 -0.56 -9.07
N PHE A 136 -13.37 -1.85 -9.30
CA PHE A 136 -13.02 -2.92 -8.35
C PHE A 136 -11.53 -2.98 -8.01
N LEU A 137 -10.65 -2.69 -8.98
CA LEU A 137 -9.21 -2.71 -8.76
C LEU A 137 -8.76 -1.48 -7.96
N ILE A 138 -9.39 -0.34 -8.21
CA ILE A 138 -9.19 0.88 -7.42
C ILE A 138 -9.58 0.61 -5.96
N ALA A 139 -10.74 0.00 -5.75
CA ALA A 139 -11.21 -0.38 -4.42
C ALA A 139 -10.28 -1.37 -3.69
N ALA A 140 -9.59 -2.24 -4.42
CA ALA A 140 -8.61 -3.17 -3.87
C ALA A 140 -7.24 -2.53 -3.57
N VAL A 141 -6.77 -1.59 -4.40
CA VAL A 141 -5.41 -1.02 -4.32
C VAL A 141 -5.34 0.24 -3.47
N LEU A 142 -6.32 1.13 -3.53
CA LEU A 142 -6.26 2.39 -2.80
C LEU A 142 -6.13 2.20 -1.26
N PRO A 143 -6.81 1.22 -0.62
CA PRO A 143 -6.62 0.96 0.81
C PRO A 143 -5.21 0.50 1.16
N ILE A 144 -4.49 -0.17 0.24
CA ILE A 144 -3.09 -0.55 0.41
C ILE A 144 -2.23 0.71 0.48
N PHE A 145 -2.43 1.66 -0.44
CA PHE A 145 -1.63 2.89 -0.52
C PHE A 145 -1.87 3.87 0.63
N TYR A 146 -3.06 3.83 1.24
CA TYR A 146 -3.36 4.60 2.45
C TYR A 146 -3.15 3.82 3.76
N SER A 147 -2.59 2.60 3.70
CA SER A 147 -2.30 1.82 4.90
C SER A 147 -0.83 1.94 5.32
N TYR A 148 -0.54 2.72 6.37
CA TYR A 148 0.82 2.88 6.89
C TYR A 148 1.57 1.57 7.19
N PRO A 149 0.99 0.58 7.89
CA PRO A 149 1.65 -0.72 8.09
C PRO A 149 2.07 -1.37 6.77
N ILE A 150 1.19 -1.40 5.78
CA ILE A 150 1.50 -2.02 4.48
C ILE A 150 2.57 -1.22 3.75
N MET A 151 2.44 0.10 3.69
CA MET A 151 3.37 0.97 2.97
C MET A 151 4.75 1.01 3.60
N SER A 152 4.86 1.02 4.93
CA SER A 152 6.15 0.98 5.63
C SER A 152 6.91 -0.32 5.34
N LYS A 153 6.20 -1.47 5.26
CA LYS A 153 6.80 -2.76 4.90
C LYS A 153 7.21 -2.80 3.43
N LEU A 154 6.36 -2.32 2.52
CA LEU A 154 6.69 -2.19 1.10
C LEU A 154 7.90 -1.27 0.87
N PHE A 155 8.00 -0.16 1.61
CA PHE A 155 9.14 0.75 1.58
C PHE A 155 10.44 0.04 1.99
N LYS A 156 10.41 -0.71 3.10
CA LYS A 156 11.57 -1.50 3.58
C LYS A 156 12.00 -2.57 2.57
N ILE A 157 11.05 -3.31 2.01
CA ILE A 157 11.31 -4.29 0.94
C ILE A 157 11.95 -3.60 -0.27
N ASN A 158 11.45 -2.45 -0.68
CA ASN A 158 12.05 -1.70 -1.79
C ASN A 158 13.48 -1.23 -1.45
N CYS A 159 13.74 -0.76 -0.23
CA CYS A 159 15.10 -0.39 0.18
C CYS A 159 16.06 -1.58 0.08
N GLN A 160 15.63 -2.75 0.55
CA GLN A 160 16.39 -3.99 0.46
C GLN A 160 16.64 -4.42 -1.00
N ASP A 161 15.61 -4.31 -1.85
CA ASP A 161 15.73 -4.59 -3.28
C ASP A 161 16.77 -3.69 -3.96
N VAL A 162 16.73 -2.38 -3.70
CA VAL A 162 17.69 -1.42 -4.25
C VAL A 162 19.11 -1.73 -3.74
N LEU A 163 19.25 -2.08 -2.46
CA LEU A 163 20.52 -2.45 -1.85
C LEU A 163 21.14 -3.66 -2.55
N GLU A 164 20.38 -4.74 -2.72
CA GLU A 164 20.87 -5.96 -3.35
C GLU A 164 21.23 -5.78 -4.82
N VAL A 165 20.46 -4.99 -5.57
CA VAL A 165 20.80 -4.63 -6.96
C VAL A 165 22.11 -3.85 -6.99
N ASN A 166 22.28 -2.88 -6.09
CA ASN A 166 23.51 -2.07 -5.99
C ASN A 166 24.73 -2.93 -5.63
N LEU A 167 24.53 -3.99 -4.84
CA LEU A 167 25.58 -4.93 -4.45
C LEU A 167 25.84 -6.03 -5.49
N GLY A 168 25.08 -6.08 -6.58
CA GLY A 168 25.16 -7.15 -7.58
C GLY A 168 24.66 -8.51 -7.08
N LEU A 169 23.95 -8.54 -5.95
CA LEU A 169 23.32 -9.71 -5.37
C LEU A 169 21.92 -9.97 -5.95
N GLY A 170 21.30 -8.93 -6.50
CA GLY A 170 19.98 -9.03 -7.12
C GLY A 170 19.99 -9.93 -8.36
N VAL A 171 18.91 -10.69 -8.55
CA VAL A 171 18.68 -11.44 -9.79
C VAL A 171 18.66 -10.44 -10.95
N LYS A 172 19.58 -10.60 -11.91
CA LYS A 172 19.63 -9.73 -13.10
C LYS A 172 18.25 -9.68 -13.74
N ARG A 173 17.70 -8.48 -13.88
CA ARG A 173 16.45 -8.29 -14.62
C ARG A 173 16.65 -8.88 -16.02
N PRO A 174 15.80 -9.81 -16.44
CA PRO A 174 15.90 -10.36 -17.79
C PRO A 174 15.75 -9.22 -18.81
N SER A 175 16.55 -9.27 -19.87
CA SER A 175 16.63 -8.22 -20.90
C SER A 175 15.34 -8.03 -21.71
N LYS A 176 14.40 -8.96 -21.59
CA LYS A 176 13.04 -8.89 -22.13
C LYS A 176 12.05 -9.08 -20.98
N ARG A 177 10.83 -8.54 -21.10
CA ARG A 177 9.73 -8.85 -20.18
C ARG A 177 9.72 -10.37 -19.96
N PRO A 178 10.00 -10.85 -18.74
CA PRO A 178 10.16 -12.28 -18.57
C PRO A 178 8.81 -12.94 -18.83
N ARG A 179 8.84 -14.08 -19.53
CA ARG A 179 7.67 -14.96 -19.66
C ARG A 179 7.29 -15.61 -18.32
N ILE A 180 8.15 -15.49 -17.30
CA ILE A 180 8.04 -16.14 -16.00
C ILE A 180 8.16 -15.05 -14.92
N GLU A 181 7.29 -15.12 -13.90
CA GLU A 181 7.31 -14.23 -12.74
C GLU A 181 8.69 -14.28 -12.03
N THR A 182 9.29 -13.12 -11.76
CA THR A 182 10.56 -13.05 -11.01
C THR A 182 10.31 -12.84 -9.51
N PRO A 183 11.22 -13.29 -8.63
CA PRO A 183 11.18 -12.89 -7.22
C PRO A 183 11.08 -11.36 -7.14
N ARG A 184 10.13 -10.83 -6.36
CA ARG A 184 9.84 -9.39 -6.16
C ARG A 184 9.13 -8.64 -7.29
N MET A 185 8.68 -9.32 -8.34
CA MET A 185 7.92 -8.65 -9.41
C MET A 185 6.70 -7.89 -8.86
N TRP A 186 5.98 -8.48 -7.90
CA TRP A 186 4.80 -7.88 -7.27
C TRP A 186 5.14 -6.68 -6.37
N SER A 187 6.10 -6.82 -5.44
CA SER A 187 6.50 -5.71 -4.57
C SER A 187 7.02 -4.52 -5.39
N GLN A 188 7.85 -4.76 -6.41
CA GLN A 188 8.36 -3.70 -7.28
C GLN A 188 7.27 -3.02 -8.11
N SER A 189 6.32 -3.78 -8.64
CA SER A 189 5.25 -3.23 -9.47
C SER A 189 4.26 -2.42 -8.63
N LEU A 190 3.90 -2.93 -7.45
CA LEU A 190 3.04 -2.24 -6.49
C LEU A 190 3.70 -0.97 -5.96
N TYR A 191 4.97 -1.05 -5.55
CA TYR A 191 5.70 0.10 -5.03
C TYR A 191 5.97 1.15 -6.12
N ARG A 192 6.20 0.75 -7.38
CA ARG A 192 6.32 1.70 -8.49
C ARG A 192 5.01 2.46 -8.72
N CYS A 193 3.88 1.75 -8.75
CA CYS A 193 2.56 2.38 -8.86
C CYS A 193 2.33 3.34 -7.69
N PHE A 194 2.70 2.94 -6.47
CA PHE A 194 2.67 3.81 -5.30
C PHE A 194 3.56 5.05 -5.46
N LYS A 195 4.82 4.94 -5.93
CA LYS A 195 5.71 6.12 -6.08
C LYS A 195 5.10 7.18 -6.99
N ASP A 196 4.53 6.75 -8.11
CA ASP A 196 3.88 7.66 -9.06
C ASP A 196 2.60 8.26 -8.43
N PHE A 197 1.80 7.44 -7.73
CA PHE A 197 0.63 7.88 -6.97
C PHE A 197 0.97 8.91 -5.88
N HIS A 198 1.96 8.61 -5.05
CA HIS A 198 2.48 9.45 -3.98
C HIS A 198 2.94 10.79 -4.54
N LYS A 199 3.69 10.78 -5.64
CA LYS A 199 4.15 12.00 -6.31
C LYS A 199 2.99 12.92 -6.70
N ILE A 200 1.94 12.38 -7.33
CA ILE A 200 0.77 13.15 -7.76
C ILE A 200 -0.05 13.61 -6.55
N SER A 201 -0.20 12.75 -5.54
CA SER A 201 -0.94 13.08 -4.33
C SER A 201 -0.40 14.31 -3.61
N ARG A 202 0.87 14.70 -3.78
CA ARG A 202 1.41 15.95 -3.21
C ARG A 202 0.74 17.22 -3.74
N LYS A 203 0.18 17.19 -4.96
CA LYS A 203 -0.61 18.29 -5.51
C LYS A 203 -2.05 18.30 -4.99
N GLY A 204 -2.53 17.16 -4.50
CA GLY A 204 -3.90 16.98 -4.03
C GLY A 204 -4.96 16.80 -5.13
N PHE A 205 -4.59 16.91 -6.41
CA PHE A 205 -5.51 16.71 -7.55
C PHE A 205 -4.77 16.20 -8.80
N TYR A 206 -5.55 15.75 -9.79
CA TYR A 206 -5.08 15.34 -11.10
C TYR A 206 -5.16 16.49 -12.12
N GLU A 207 -4.04 16.82 -12.73
CA GLU A 207 -4.04 17.67 -13.92
C GLU A 207 -4.46 16.78 -15.10
N MET A 208 -5.75 16.78 -15.48
CA MET A 208 -6.33 15.89 -16.52
C MET A 208 -5.94 16.31 -17.96
N ILE A 209 -4.69 16.72 -18.18
CA ILE A 209 -4.19 17.31 -19.43
C ILE A 209 -4.15 16.26 -20.57
N ASN A 210 -3.91 14.99 -20.23
CA ASN A 210 -3.74 13.88 -21.17
C ASN A 210 -5.00 13.01 -21.33
N SER A 211 -6.16 13.50 -20.91
CA SER A 211 -7.44 12.79 -21.06
C SER A 211 -7.70 12.39 -22.52
N GLY A 212 -7.60 13.32 -23.47
CA GLY A 212 -7.80 13.06 -24.89
C GLY A 212 -6.77 12.08 -25.50
N TYR A 213 -5.52 12.11 -25.02
CA TYR A 213 -4.50 11.13 -25.43
C TYR A 213 -4.87 9.71 -24.98
N ILE A 214 -5.36 9.56 -23.74
CA ILE A 214 -5.77 8.25 -23.24
C ILE A 214 -7.04 7.79 -23.94
N GLU A 215 -7.99 8.69 -24.17
CA GLU A 215 -9.22 8.41 -24.92
C GLU A 215 -8.90 7.77 -26.27
N LYS A 216 -8.04 8.43 -27.07
CA LYS A 216 -7.53 7.92 -28.35
C LYS A 216 -6.91 6.52 -28.27
N LYS A 217 -6.27 6.20 -27.13
CA LYS A 217 -5.60 4.91 -26.91
C LYS A 217 -6.50 3.80 -26.39
N VAL A 218 -7.60 4.14 -25.76
CA VAL A 218 -8.45 3.19 -25.04
C VAL A 218 -9.74 2.92 -25.79
N ILE A 219 -10.33 3.96 -26.40
CA ILE A 219 -11.59 3.90 -27.12
C ILE A 219 -11.27 3.54 -28.59
N PRO A 220 -11.68 2.36 -29.08
CA PRO A 220 -11.42 1.95 -30.46
C PRO A 220 -11.91 2.96 -31.51
N GLU A 221 -13.05 3.59 -31.26
CA GLU A 221 -13.70 4.56 -32.14
C GLU A 221 -12.91 5.86 -32.26
N SER A 222 -12.25 6.29 -31.18
CA SER A 222 -11.47 7.53 -31.15
C SER A 222 -10.05 7.37 -31.70
N LYS A 223 -9.64 6.15 -32.09
CA LYS A 223 -8.25 5.82 -32.43
C LYS A 223 -7.68 6.62 -33.61
N ASP A 224 -8.52 6.89 -34.60
CA ASP A 224 -8.14 7.60 -35.82
C ASP A 224 -8.59 9.08 -35.80
N ASP A 225 -9.08 9.57 -34.66
CA ASP A 225 -9.51 10.96 -34.49
C ASP A 225 -8.30 11.92 -34.58
N PRO A 226 -8.25 12.83 -35.58
CA PRO A 226 -7.14 13.76 -35.73
C PRO A 226 -7.13 14.89 -34.68
N GLU A 227 -8.25 15.15 -33.99
CA GLU A 227 -8.34 16.18 -32.95
C GLU A 227 -7.71 15.73 -31.63
N LEU A 228 -7.65 14.42 -31.40
CA LEU A 228 -7.04 13.85 -30.20
C LEU A 228 -5.52 13.72 -30.33
N PRO A 229 -4.75 14.06 -29.29
CA PRO A 229 -3.28 14.04 -29.34
C PRO A 229 -2.72 12.60 -29.44
N ASP A 230 -1.69 12.42 -30.27
CA ASP A 230 -0.99 11.13 -30.45
C ASP A 230 0.07 10.84 -29.38
N ALA A 231 0.47 11.86 -28.63
CA ALA A 231 1.50 11.78 -27.61
C ALA A 231 1.08 12.52 -26.35
N PRO A 232 1.49 12.06 -25.16
CA PRO A 232 1.15 12.73 -23.93
C PRO A 232 1.99 14.00 -23.73
N VAL A 233 1.37 15.06 -23.24
CA VAL A 233 1.98 16.32 -22.83
C VAL A 233 2.32 16.26 -21.34
N ASN A 234 3.59 16.38 -20.98
CA ASN A 234 4.07 16.34 -19.59
C ASN A 234 3.43 15.23 -18.73
N PRO A 235 3.60 13.93 -19.08
CA PRO A 235 2.89 12.80 -18.46
C PRO A 235 3.20 12.56 -16.97
N ARG A 236 4.07 13.39 -16.39
CA ARG A 236 4.65 13.20 -15.06
C ARG A 236 3.64 13.41 -13.94
N ASP A 237 2.60 14.21 -14.16
CA ASP A 237 1.66 14.66 -13.11
C ASP A 237 0.18 14.40 -13.47
N ASP A 238 -0.09 13.48 -14.40
CA ASP A 238 -1.39 13.33 -15.07
C ASP A 238 -1.99 11.92 -14.93
N ILE A 239 -3.18 11.72 -15.50
CA ILE A 239 -4.03 10.53 -15.67
C ILE A 239 -3.32 9.22 -16.06
N VAL A 240 -2.04 9.27 -16.43
CA VAL A 240 -1.20 8.12 -16.76
C VAL A 240 -1.12 7.11 -15.59
N LEU A 241 -1.47 7.50 -14.36
CA LEU A 241 -1.62 6.58 -13.23
C LEU A 241 -2.63 5.46 -13.46
N ASP A 242 -3.78 5.71 -14.08
CA ASP A 242 -4.72 4.62 -14.43
C ASP A 242 -4.06 3.63 -15.39
N THR A 243 -3.31 4.15 -16.36
CA THR A 243 -2.53 3.31 -17.28
C THR A 243 -1.47 2.48 -16.55
N LEU A 244 -0.86 2.99 -15.47
CA LEU A 244 0.11 2.25 -14.66
C LEU A 244 -0.56 1.19 -13.79
N LEU A 245 -1.70 1.51 -13.15
CA LEU A 245 -2.50 0.56 -12.39
C LEU A 245 -2.95 -0.61 -13.28
N ILE A 246 -3.42 -0.31 -14.49
CA ILE A 246 -3.91 -1.30 -15.43
C ILE A 246 -2.76 -2.07 -16.10
N ARG A 247 -1.75 -1.37 -16.65
CA ARG A 247 -0.64 -2.06 -17.31
C ARG A 247 0.28 -2.80 -16.35
N GLY A 248 0.30 -2.39 -15.09
CA GLY A 248 1.05 -3.02 -14.00
C GLY A 248 0.21 -4.08 -13.31
N ILE A 249 -0.55 -3.68 -12.28
CA ILE A 249 -1.23 -4.61 -11.36
C ILE A 249 -2.31 -5.42 -12.07
N CYS A 250 -3.16 -4.80 -12.88
CA CYS A 250 -4.24 -5.50 -13.57
C CYS A 250 -3.71 -6.58 -14.53
N ASN A 251 -2.73 -6.23 -15.38
CA ASN A 251 -2.08 -7.20 -16.26
C ASN A 251 -1.41 -8.35 -15.50
N MET A 252 -0.83 -8.07 -14.33
CA MET A 252 -0.22 -9.10 -13.50
C MET A 252 -1.27 -10.05 -12.93
N LEU A 253 -2.42 -9.54 -12.46
CA LEU A 253 -3.56 -10.35 -12.04
C LEU A 253 -4.12 -11.19 -13.20
N GLY A 254 -4.23 -10.58 -14.39
CA GLY A 254 -4.66 -11.22 -15.64
C GLY A 254 -3.79 -12.42 -16.05
N ASN A 255 -2.48 -12.29 -15.89
CA ASN A 255 -1.52 -13.35 -16.20
C ASN A 255 -1.42 -14.41 -15.10
N TYR A 256 -1.65 -14.03 -13.84
CA TYR A 256 -1.49 -14.93 -12.69
C TYR A 256 -2.74 -15.79 -12.42
N CYS A 257 -3.92 -15.17 -12.40
CA CYS A 257 -5.15 -15.84 -11.97
C CYS A 257 -6.11 -16.05 -13.13
N ASP A 258 -6.62 -14.95 -13.68
CA ASP A 258 -7.77 -14.97 -14.56
C ASP A 258 -7.70 -13.83 -15.57
N LYS A 259 -7.81 -14.16 -16.87
CA LYS A 259 -7.83 -13.15 -17.93
C LYS A 259 -9.02 -12.22 -17.82
N ASP A 260 -10.06 -12.57 -17.07
CA ASP A 260 -11.21 -11.72 -16.82
C ASP A 260 -10.86 -10.44 -16.04
N TYR A 261 -9.75 -10.41 -15.30
CA TYR A 261 -9.23 -9.15 -14.74
C TYR A 261 -8.94 -8.09 -15.81
N LEU A 262 -8.65 -8.49 -17.06
CA LEU A 262 -8.37 -7.57 -18.17
C LEU A 262 -9.64 -6.95 -18.78
N LYS A 263 -10.82 -7.35 -18.31
CA LYS A 263 -12.12 -6.84 -18.75
C LYS A 263 -12.70 -5.92 -17.67
N PRO A 264 -13.54 -4.94 -18.05
CA PRO A 264 -14.33 -4.19 -17.09
C PRO A 264 -15.22 -5.11 -16.24
N GLY A 265 -15.36 -4.78 -14.96
CA GLY A 265 -16.06 -5.60 -13.97
C GLY A 265 -15.16 -6.63 -13.27
N GLY A 266 -15.44 -6.90 -12.00
CA GLY A 266 -14.64 -7.80 -11.17
C GLY A 266 -15.04 -7.77 -9.70
N ASP A 267 -14.41 -8.63 -8.90
CA ASP A 267 -14.59 -8.69 -7.45
C ASP A 267 -13.37 -8.07 -6.75
N GLU A 268 -13.57 -6.92 -6.10
CA GLU A 268 -12.54 -6.22 -5.33
C GLU A 268 -11.94 -7.08 -4.21
N CYS A 269 -12.72 -8.00 -3.63
CA CYS A 269 -12.26 -8.92 -2.60
C CYS A 269 -11.24 -9.90 -3.16
N GLN A 270 -11.53 -10.46 -4.35
CA GLN A 270 -10.61 -11.38 -5.02
C GLN A 270 -9.35 -10.65 -5.47
N ALA A 271 -9.48 -9.45 -6.05
CA ALA A 271 -8.35 -8.63 -6.47
C ALA A 271 -7.42 -8.36 -5.27
N TYR A 272 -7.97 -7.85 -4.15
CA TYR A 272 -7.21 -7.60 -2.93
C TYR A 272 -6.58 -8.89 -2.38
N GLY A 273 -7.35 -9.98 -2.30
CA GLY A 273 -6.86 -11.27 -1.84
C GLY A 273 -5.66 -11.79 -2.64
N PHE A 274 -5.71 -11.70 -3.97
CA PHE A 274 -4.60 -12.12 -4.84
C PHE A 274 -3.39 -11.19 -4.75
N ILE A 275 -3.59 -9.87 -4.71
CA ILE A 275 -2.48 -8.91 -4.55
C ILE A 275 -1.72 -9.19 -3.24
N MET A 276 -2.45 -9.32 -2.13
CA MET A 276 -1.84 -9.54 -0.82
C MET A 276 -1.20 -10.93 -0.71
N SER A 277 -1.83 -11.97 -1.25
CA SER A 277 -1.27 -13.33 -1.24
C SER A 277 0.02 -13.39 -2.04
N LYS A 278 0.07 -12.69 -3.18
CA LYS A 278 1.29 -12.61 -3.98
C LYS A 278 2.40 -11.84 -3.30
N LEU A 279 2.04 -10.72 -2.66
CA LEU A 279 2.98 -9.92 -1.88
C LEU A 279 3.63 -10.76 -0.76
N CYS A 280 2.84 -11.49 0.02
CA CYS A 280 3.34 -12.33 1.12
C CYS A 280 3.99 -13.63 0.64
N SER A 281 3.58 -14.18 -0.51
CA SER A 281 4.29 -15.32 -1.12
C SER A 281 5.73 -14.95 -1.54
N SER A 282 5.94 -13.69 -1.94
CA SER A 282 7.27 -13.18 -2.28
C SER A 282 8.07 -12.72 -1.06
N ASN A 283 7.40 -12.47 0.06
CA ASN A 283 7.98 -11.93 1.30
C ASN A 283 7.28 -12.60 2.51
N PRO A 284 7.61 -13.87 2.83
CA PRO A 284 6.88 -14.66 3.82
C PRO A 284 6.86 -14.07 5.24
N GLU A 285 7.81 -13.22 5.59
CA GLU A 285 7.84 -12.48 6.84
C GLU A 285 6.60 -11.60 7.05
N LEU A 286 5.93 -11.20 5.96
CA LEU A 286 4.72 -10.37 6.03
C LEU A 286 3.47 -11.12 6.50
N TYR A 287 3.47 -12.46 6.50
CA TYR A 287 2.28 -13.23 6.89
C TYR A 287 1.85 -12.95 8.33
N GLY A 288 2.79 -12.79 9.27
CA GLY A 288 2.43 -12.49 10.66
C GLY A 288 1.91 -11.07 10.85
N ASP A 289 2.43 -10.14 10.06
CA ASP A 289 2.13 -8.72 10.18
C ASP A 289 0.82 -8.32 9.48
N LEU A 290 0.54 -8.91 8.31
CA LEU A 290 -0.53 -8.42 7.41
C LEU A 290 -1.69 -9.40 7.24
N PHE A 291 -1.51 -10.67 7.56
CA PHE A 291 -2.55 -11.69 7.38
C PHE A 291 -3.17 -12.06 8.71
N PHE A 292 -4.48 -12.32 8.69
CA PHE A 292 -5.14 -12.88 9.85
C PHE A 292 -4.81 -14.36 9.97
N ARG A 293 -4.14 -14.73 11.06
CA ARG A 293 -3.67 -16.10 11.32
C ARG A 293 -4.41 -16.76 12.48
N PHE A 294 -4.84 -17.99 12.24
CA PHE A 294 -5.52 -18.80 13.24
C PHE A 294 -5.23 -20.29 13.04
N LYS A 295 -5.32 -21.04 14.13
CA LYS A 295 -5.17 -22.48 14.17
C LYS A 295 -6.52 -23.12 14.48
N THR A 296 -6.91 -24.13 13.72
CA THR A 296 -8.12 -24.92 13.98
C THR A 296 -7.76 -26.34 14.36
N THR A 297 -8.65 -26.97 15.12
CA THR A 297 -8.73 -28.42 15.25
C THR A 297 -10.07 -28.86 14.69
N SER A 298 -10.05 -29.80 13.74
CA SER A 298 -11.25 -30.20 12.99
C SER A 298 -11.20 -31.65 12.51
N ALA A 299 -12.37 -32.24 12.25
CA ALA A 299 -12.51 -33.51 11.54
C ALA A 299 -12.60 -33.27 10.01
N CYS A 300 -12.20 -34.27 9.23
CA CYS A 300 -12.42 -34.22 7.79
C CYS A 300 -13.86 -34.65 7.48
N GLY A 301 -14.57 -33.91 6.62
CA GLY A 301 -15.95 -34.28 6.28
C GLY A 301 -16.13 -35.56 5.47
N ASN A 302 -15.04 -36.16 4.97
CA ASN A 302 -15.06 -37.28 4.04
C ASN A 302 -14.29 -38.52 4.52
N CYS A 303 -13.48 -38.44 5.58
CA CYS A 303 -12.76 -39.60 6.12
C CYS A 303 -12.96 -39.72 7.64
N CYS A 304 -12.86 -40.94 8.17
CA CYS A 304 -13.06 -41.24 9.59
C CYS A 304 -11.87 -40.84 10.50
N ASN A 305 -10.86 -40.17 9.97
CA ASN A 305 -9.65 -39.81 10.72
C ASN A 305 -9.73 -38.36 11.23
N GLY A 306 -9.10 -38.13 12.39
CA GLY A 306 -9.06 -36.86 13.09
C GLY A 306 -8.97 -37.05 14.62
N PRO A 307 -8.84 -35.97 15.40
CA PRO A 307 -8.85 -34.57 14.98
C PRO A 307 -7.51 -34.13 14.39
N TYR A 308 -7.57 -33.29 13.36
CA TYR A 308 -6.39 -32.69 12.73
C TYR A 308 -6.24 -31.23 13.12
N SER A 309 -5.00 -30.76 13.23
CA SER A 309 -4.71 -29.36 13.53
C SER A 309 -4.05 -28.66 12.34
N TYR A 310 -4.61 -27.53 11.92
CA TYR A 310 -4.10 -26.75 10.78
C TYR A 310 -3.99 -25.28 11.13
N GLU A 311 -2.99 -24.62 10.57
CA GLU A 311 -2.85 -23.18 10.59
C GLU A 311 -3.29 -22.58 9.25
N PHE A 312 -4.04 -21.49 9.33
CA PHE A 312 -4.51 -20.74 8.18
C PHE A 312 -4.03 -19.30 8.29
N ALA A 313 -3.72 -18.71 7.15
CA ALA A 313 -3.41 -17.30 7.00
C ALA A 313 -4.31 -16.74 5.90
N LEU A 314 -5.11 -15.72 6.21
CA LEU A 314 -6.07 -15.14 5.27
C LEU A 314 -5.79 -13.64 5.08
N PRO A 315 -5.87 -13.12 3.84
CA PRO A 315 -5.72 -11.69 3.58
C PRO A 315 -6.93 -10.88 4.09
N TYR A 316 -8.10 -11.53 4.21
CA TYR A 316 -9.32 -10.95 4.75
C TYR A 316 -10.17 -12.01 5.46
N ILE A 317 -11.07 -11.56 6.34
CA ILE A 317 -12.04 -12.39 7.07
C ILE A 317 -13.41 -12.23 6.40
N SER A 318 -13.97 -13.32 5.89
CA SER A 318 -15.34 -13.36 5.40
C SER A 318 -16.32 -13.30 6.55
N VAL A 319 -17.23 -12.33 6.51
CA VAL A 319 -18.32 -12.11 7.46
C VAL A 319 -19.64 -12.52 6.80
N PRO A 320 -20.34 -13.52 7.35
CA PRO A 320 -21.64 -13.92 6.86
C PRO A 320 -22.67 -12.78 6.97
N VAL A 321 -23.66 -12.85 6.10
CA VAL A 321 -24.85 -12.00 6.13
C VAL A 321 -25.46 -12.00 7.52
N ASN A 322 -25.87 -10.83 8.01
CA ASN A 322 -26.51 -10.63 9.32
C ASN A 322 -25.61 -10.86 10.55
N ILE A 323 -24.32 -11.14 10.38
CA ILE A 323 -23.36 -11.22 11.48
C ILE A 323 -22.57 -9.91 11.59
N GLN A 324 -22.65 -9.26 12.76
CA GLN A 324 -21.87 -8.06 13.03
C GLN A 324 -20.36 -8.36 13.07
N PHE A 325 -19.53 -7.43 12.59
CA PHE A 325 -18.08 -7.61 12.49
C PHE A 325 -17.42 -7.93 13.84
N GLN A 326 -17.86 -7.30 14.92
CA GLN A 326 -17.32 -7.58 16.25
C GLN A 326 -17.74 -8.97 16.76
N ASN A 327 -18.89 -9.48 16.34
CA ASN A 327 -19.40 -10.78 16.80
C ASN A 327 -18.60 -11.93 16.19
N ILE A 328 -18.18 -11.83 14.92
CA ILE A 328 -17.34 -12.85 14.29
C ILE A 328 -15.96 -12.93 14.96
N LEU A 329 -15.37 -11.79 15.37
CA LEU A 329 -14.09 -11.76 16.09
C LEU A 329 -14.20 -12.29 17.53
N LYS A 330 -15.39 -12.25 18.15
CA LYS A 330 -15.63 -12.80 19.50
C LYS A 330 -15.86 -14.31 19.50
N ASN A 331 -16.10 -14.91 18.34
CA ASN A 331 -16.40 -16.34 18.22
C ASN A 331 -15.46 -16.99 17.19
N PRO A 332 -14.26 -17.46 17.62
CA PRO A 332 -13.27 -18.05 16.74
C PRO A 332 -13.78 -19.23 15.91
N VAL A 333 -14.65 -20.07 16.47
CA VAL A 333 -15.22 -21.23 15.77
C VAL A 333 -16.19 -20.79 14.68
N LEU A 334 -17.07 -19.82 14.99
CA LEU A 334 -17.95 -19.21 13.97
C LEU A 334 -17.13 -18.58 12.85
N LEU A 335 -16.07 -17.84 13.19
CA LEU A 335 -15.17 -17.24 12.21
C LEU A 335 -14.59 -18.29 11.28
N ALA A 336 -13.97 -19.34 11.83
CA ALA A 336 -13.32 -20.38 11.04
C ALA A 336 -14.32 -21.09 10.11
N ASN A 337 -15.53 -21.38 10.59
CA ASN A 337 -16.60 -21.96 9.78
C ASN A 337 -17.04 -21.03 8.64
N ALA A 338 -17.10 -19.71 8.89
CA ALA A 338 -17.48 -18.72 7.89
C ALA A 338 -16.46 -18.61 6.73
N GLN A 339 -15.20 -18.99 6.94
CA GLN A 339 -14.17 -18.90 5.91
C GLN A 339 -14.28 -20.00 4.83
N LYS A 340 -15.14 -21.01 5.02
CA LYS A 340 -15.39 -22.11 4.05
C LYS A 340 -14.10 -22.83 3.62
N LEU A 341 -13.18 -23.07 4.57
CA LEU A 341 -11.85 -23.65 4.32
C LEU A 341 -11.93 -25.12 3.89
N SER A 342 -10.92 -25.56 3.13
CA SER A 342 -10.69 -26.95 2.74
C SER A 342 -9.23 -27.35 2.98
N HIS A 343 -8.94 -28.64 3.09
CA HIS A 343 -7.56 -29.12 3.07
C HIS A 343 -6.90 -28.81 1.72
N VAL A 344 -5.60 -28.51 1.73
CA VAL A 344 -4.81 -28.31 0.51
C VAL A 344 -4.01 -29.59 0.20
N HIS A 345 -3.86 -29.92 -1.08
CA HIS A 345 -3.33 -31.17 -1.68
C HIS A 345 -1.85 -31.52 -1.39
N TYR A 346 -1.24 -31.07 -0.29
CA TYR A 346 0.22 -31.14 -0.16
C TYR A 346 0.81 -32.44 0.39
N ASP A 347 -0.01 -33.43 0.79
CA ASP A 347 0.48 -34.74 1.24
C ASP A 347 -0.40 -35.88 0.69
N PRO A 348 0.18 -37.00 0.22
CA PRO A 348 -0.55 -38.06 -0.50
C PRO A 348 -1.52 -38.87 0.35
N LEU A 349 -1.64 -38.57 1.66
CA LEU A 349 -2.46 -39.31 2.62
C LEU A 349 -3.69 -38.55 3.12
N TYR A 350 -3.91 -37.29 2.71
CA TYR A 350 -5.04 -36.49 3.22
C TYR A 350 -6.20 -36.42 2.23
N CYS A 351 -7.41 -36.57 2.77
CA CYS A 351 -8.63 -36.43 2.00
C CYS A 351 -8.88 -34.95 1.66
N PRO A 352 -9.19 -34.60 0.38
CA PRO A 352 -9.49 -33.22 -0.03
C PRO A 352 -10.87 -32.71 0.43
N GLY A 353 -11.45 -33.33 1.48
CA GLY A 353 -12.74 -32.95 2.01
C GLY A 353 -12.75 -31.52 2.55
N LYS A 354 -13.93 -30.90 2.57
CA LYS A 354 -14.12 -29.65 3.34
C LYS A 354 -13.89 -29.93 4.82
N LEU A 355 -13.36 -28.94 5.54
CA LEU A 355 -13.34 -29.01 6.99
C LEU A 355 -14.79 -29.10 7.49
N ARG A 356 -15.07 -30.09 8.34
CA ARG A 356 -16.32 -30.17 9.10
C ARG A 356 -15.98 -30.20 10.58
N ASP A 357 -16.94 -29.86 11.42
CA ASP A 357 -16.84 -30.01 12.87
C ASP A 357 -15.57 -29.35 13.43
N ILE A 358 -15.44 -28.03 13.24
CA ILE A 358 -14.35 -27.26 13.84
C ILE A 358 -14.56 -27.24 15.36
N ASP A 359 -13.84 -28.11 16.06
CA ASP A 359 -13.92 -28.30 17.51
C ASP A 359 -13.33 -27.09 18.24
N THR A 360 -12.18 -26.62 17.78
CA THR A 360 -11.50 -25.45 18.37
C THR A 360 -10.91 -24.56 17.30
N CYS A 361 -10.85 -23.26 17.60
CA CYS A 361 -10.17 -22.27 16.81
C CYS A 361 -9.45 -21.30 17.75
N LYS A 362 -8.19 -21.04 17.48
CA LYS A 362 -7.33 -20.14 18.25
C LYS A 362 -6.66 -19.15 17.31
N PHE A 363 -6.84 -17.86 17.57
CA PHE A 363 -6.11 -16.82 16.88
C PHE A 363 -4.65 -16.84 17.31
N LEU A 364 -3.74 -16.63 16.37
CA LEU A 364 -2.29 -16.78 16.60
C LEU A 364 -1.63 -15.45 16.96
N GLU A 365 -2.00 -14.39 16.26
CA GLU A 365 -1.38 -13.06 16.42
C GLU A 365 -2.36 -11.92 16.10
N HIS A 366 -1.96 -10.71 16.49
CA HIS A 366 -2.63 -9.47 16.14
C HIS A 366 -1.97 -8.91 14.87
N PRO A 367 -2.56 -9.08 13.67
CA PRO A 367 -2.01 -8.45 12.47
C PRO A 367 -2.13 -6.92 12.62
N GLU A 368 -1.25 -6.16 11.97
CA GLU A 368 -1.32 -4.70 11.97
C GLU A 368 -2.52 -4.17 11.18
N VAL A 369 -3.07 -4.99 10.27
CA VAL A 369 -4.24 -4.70 9.44
C VAL A 369 -5.25 -5.84 9.53
N LEU A 370 -6.52 -5.51 9.75
CA LEU A 370 -7.65 -6.41 9.59
C LEU A 370 -8.47 -5.98 8.38
N CYS A 371 -8.68 -6.89 7.44
CA CYS A 371 -9.61 -6.69 6.32
C CYS A 371 -10.82 -7.60 6.52
N MET A 372 -12.02 -7.02 6.53
CA MET A 372 -13.29 -7.74 6.69
C MET A 372 -14.06 -7.68 5.36
N ARG A 373 -14.50 -8.82 4.85
CA ARG A 373 -15.38 -8.93 3.68
C ARG A 373 -16.81 -9.20 4.13
N TYR A 374 -17.78 -8.39 3.74
CA TYR A 374 -19.19 -8.74 3.93
C TYR A 374 -19.68 -9.61 2.76
N GLU A 375 -20.12 -10.83 3.04
CA GLU A 375 -20.47 -11.79 1.98
C GLU A 375 -21.68 -11.34 1.13
N PHE A 376 -21.67 -11.73 -0.15
CA PHE A 376 -22.88 -11.65 -0.98
C PHE A 376 -23.96 -12.58 -0.42
N GLY A 377 -25.14 -12.00 -0.16
CA GLY A 377 -26.29 -12.69 0.41
C GLY A 377 -27.55 -12.60 -0.44
N LYS A 378 -28.51 -13.46 -0.14
CA LYS A 378 -29.91 -13.27 -0.59
C LYS A 378 -30.61 -12.12 0.15
N SER A 379 -30.11 -11.76 1.33
CA SER A 379 -30.63 -10.63 2.09
C SER A 379 -30.09 -9.32 1.51
N THR A 380 -30.97 -8.33 1.41
CA THR A 380 -30.60 -6.93 1.19
C THR A 380 -30.25 -6.22 2.50
N GLU A 381 -30.20 -6.94 3.63
CA GLU A 381 -29.93 -6.35 4.93
C GLU A 381 -28.48 -5.86 5.04
N GLU A 382 -28.40 -4.56 5.29
CA GLU A 382 -27.18 -3.82 5.58
C GLU A 382 -26.88 -3.93 7.09
N ILE A 383 -25.66 -4.29 7.46
CA ILE A 383 -25.20 -4.24 8.86
C ILE A 383 -24.37 -2.98 9.11
N ASN A 384 -24.28 -2.57 10.38
CA ASN A 384 -23.47 -1.43 10.76
C ASN A 384 -21.98 -1.77 10.68
N VAL A 385 -21.21 -0.90 10.04
CA VAL A 385 -19.75 -0.95 10.00
C VAL A 385 -19.23 -0.14 11.20
N PRO A 386 -18.69 -0.80 12.24
CA PRO A 386 -18.20 -0.10 13.42
C PRO A 386 -16.96 0.74 13.08
N ASN A 387 -16.74 1.83 13.82
CA ASN A 387 -15.51 2.61 13.67
C ASN A 387 -14.31 1.92 14.33
N ASN A 388 -14.56 1.04 15.30
CA ASN A 388 -13.53 0.32 16.02
C ASN A 388 -13.89 -1.16 16.13
N LEU A 389 -12.87 -2.01 16.06
CA LEU A 389 -12.96 -3.44 16.37
C LEU A 389 -11.97 -3.78 17.48
N TRP A 390 -12.26 -4.85 18.19
CA TRP A 390 -11.38 -5.45 19.18
C TRP A 390 -11.11 -6.90 18.81
N LEU A 391 -9.83 -7.24 18.69
CA LEU A 391 -9.38 -8.62 18.53
C LEU A 391 -8.71 -9.04 19.84
N THR A 392 -8.98 -10.28 20.28
CA THR A 392 -8.37 -10.83 21.49
C THR A 392 -7.57 -12.07 21.14
N VAL A 393 -6.27 -12.06 21.43
CA VAL A 393 -5.34 -13.17 21.22
C VAL A 393 -4.62 -13.45 22.53
N ASN A 394 -4.69 -14.69 23.02
CA ASN A 394 -4.07 -15.11 24.29
C ASN A 394 -4.40 -14.16 25.47
N ASN A 395 -5.67 -13.75 25.60
CA ASN A 395 -6.17 -12.81 26.63
C ASN A 395 -5.64 -11.37 26.53
N VAL A 396 -4.83 -11.04 25.52
CA VAL A 396 -4.46 -9.66 25.19
C VAL A 396 -5.45 -9.17 24.14
N SER A 397 -6.05 -8.00 24.35
CA SER A 397 -6.96 -7.42 23.38
C SER A 397 -6.38 -6.14 22.78
N GLU A 398 -6.30 -6.12 21.46
CA GLU A 398 -5.89 -4.96 20.68
C GLU A 398 -7.09 -4.29 20.04
N LYS A 399 -7.05 -2.96 20.01
CA LYS A 399 -8.06 -2.13 19.38
C LYS A 399 -7.63 -1.79 17.96
N TYR A 400 -8.57 -1.85 17.03
CA TYR A 400 -8.40 -1.51 15.64
C TYR A 400 -9.33 -0.37 15.24
N LYS A 401 -8.82 0.61 14.50
CA LYS A 401 -9.57 1.76 13.96
C LYS A 401 -9.86 1.55 12.47
N ARG A 402 -11.06 1.89 12.05
CA ARG A 402 -11.47 1.83 10.64
C ARG A 402 -10.70 2.87 9.83
N LEU A 403 -9.98 2.42 8.81
CA LEU A 403 -9.24 3.26 7.86
C LEU A 403 -10.07 3.55 6.62
N CYS A 404 -10.64 2.50 6.03
CA CYS A 404 -11.32 2.57 4.73
C CYS A 404 -12.46 1.56 4.67
N SER A 405 -13.47 1.81 3.85
CA SER A 405 -14.53 0.86 3.54
C SER A 405 -14.97 1.05 2.11
N SER A 406 -15.02 -0.02 1.32
CA SER A 406 -15.69 0.04 0.03
C SER A 406 -17.20 -0.01 0.20
N VAL A 407 -17.87 0.42 -0.86
CA VAL A 407 -19.32 0.39 -0.99
C VAL A 407 -19.62 -0.14 -2.38
N VAL A 408 -20.35 -1.23 -2.45
CA VAL A 408 -20.71 -1.92 -3.68
C VAL A 408 -22.19 -1.67 -3.95
N ILE A 409 -22.48 -1.00 -5.04
CA ILE A 409 -23.83 -0.59 -5.44
C ILE A 409 -24.22 -1.19 -6.79
N LYS A 410 -25.52 -1.29 -7.01
CA LYS A 410 -26.08 -1.59 -8.33
C LYS A 410 -26.28 -0.29 -9.10
N CYS A 411 -25.86 -0.29 -10.37
CA CYS A 411 -26.15 0.75 -11.34
C CYS A 411 -27.34 0.35 -12.19
N TYR A 412 -28.05 1.37 -12.66
CA TYR A 412 -29.31 1.22 -13.38
C TYR A 412 -29.40 2.20 -14.54
N ARG A 413 -30.31 1.89 -15.46
CA ARG A 413 -30.72 2.71 -16.59
C ARG A 413 -32.21 3.01 -16.47
N ASN A 414 -32.64 4.22 -16.84
CA ASN A 414 -34.07 4.58 -16.86
C ASN A 414 -34.84 3.90 -18.00
N GLU A 415 -36.15 4.14 -18.05
CA GLU A 415 -37.02 3.57 -19.09
C GLU A 415 -36.73 4.12 -20.49
N GLU A 416 -36.16 5.32 -20.58
CA GLU A 416 -35.70 5.96 -21.82
C GLU A 416 -34.37 5.39 -22.35
N GLY A 417 -33.68 4.59 -21.56
CA GLY A 417 -32.42 3.96 -21.95
C GLY A 417 -31.16 4.73 -21.56
N GLU A 418 -31.27 5.77 -20.74
CA GLU A 418 -30.18 6.59 -20.22
C GLU A 418 -29.61 6.01 -18.91
N ASP A 419 -28.28 5.87 -18.85
CA ASP A 419 -27.59 5.37 -17.68
C ASP A 419 -27.57 6.43 -16.57
N TYR A 420 -27.94 6.03 -15.35
CA TYR A 420 -27.79 6.93 -14.21
C TYR A 420 -26.33 7.13 -13.84
N PRO A 421 -26.00 8.26 -13.19
CA PRO A 421 -24.69 8.46 -12.57
C PRO A 421 -24.31 7.30 -11.64
N SER A 422 -23.02 7.02 -11.54
CA SER A 422 -22.47 5.93 -10.71
C SER A 422 -22.47 6.26 -9.21
N PHE A 423 -23.64 6.61 -8.68
CA PHE A 423 -23.89 6.94 -7.29
C PHE A 423 -25.02 6.08 -6.74
N TYR A 424 -25.06 5.94 -5.42
CA TYR A 424 -26.16 5.22 -4.79
C TYR A 424 -27.48 5.95 -5.02
N ARG A 425 -28.48 5.18 -5.45
CA ARG A 425 -29.89 5.59 -5.51
C ARG A 425 -30.78 4.38 -5.32
N LYS A 426 -32.01 4.65 -4.89
CA LYS A 426 -33.06 3.64 -4.92
C LYS A 426 -33.56 3.49 -6.37
N PRO A 427 -33.66 2.28 -6.93
CA PRO A 427 -34.19 2.10 -8.27
C PRO A 427 -35.71 2.32 -8.30
N ASN A 428 -36.19 2.87 -9.40
CA ASN A 428 -37.60 2.88 -9.77
C ASN A 428 -38.01 1.49 -10.29
N PRO A 429 -39.31 1.14 -10.26
CA PRO A 429 -39.78 -0.15 -10.75
C PRO A 429 -39.47 -0.43 -12.23
N THR A 430 -39.35 0.62 -13.05
CA THR A 430 -39.05 0.52 -14.49
C THR A 430 -37.55 0.54 -14.78
N ASP A 431 -36.71 0.82 -13.78
CA ASP A 431 -35.26 0.90 -13.95
C ASP A 431 -34.67 -0.50 -14.27
N VAL A 432 -33.79 -0.56 -15.27
CA VAL A 432 -33.12 -1.79 -15.67
C VAL A 432 -31.72 -1.85 -15.04
N PHE A 433 -31.41 -2.95 -14.36
CA PHE A 433 -30.06 -3.19 -13.84
C PHE A 433 -29.05 -3.28 -14.98
N THR A 434 -27.97 -2.51 -14.90
CA THR A 434 -26.91 -2.52 -15.92
C THR A 434 -25.64 -3.19 -15.41
N SER A 435 -25.11 -2.73 -14.28
CA SER A 435 -23.82 -3.19 -13.78
C SER A 435 -23.68 -2.98 -12.28
N TRP A 436 -22.60 -3.52 -11.71
CA TRP A 436 -22.18 -3.19 -10.35
C TRP A 436 -21.12 -2.10 -10.39
N HIS A 437 -21.12 -1.22 -9.40
CA HIS A 437 -20.11 -0.19 -9.20
C HIS A 437 -19.60 -0.22 -7.76
N THR A 438 -18.34 0.14 -7.57
CA THR A 438 -17.74 0.26 -6.25
C THR A 438 -16.98 1.56 -6.10
N TYR A 439 -17.02 2.10 -4.89
CA TYR A 439 -16.29 3.28 -4.47
C TYR A 439 -15.85 3.13 -3.02
N LEU A 440 -15.02 4.05 -2.52
CA LEU A 440 -14.43 3.94 -1.18
C LEU A 440 -14.86 5.09 -0.28
N HIS A 441 -15.11 4.80 0.99
CA HIS A 441 -15.07 5.77 2.07
C HIS A 441 -13.68 5.71 2.73
N VAL A 442 -12.93 6.80 2.68
CA VAL A 442 -11.56 6.89 3.23
C VAL A 442 -11.53 7.86 4.40
N LYS A 443 -10.85 7.47 5.49
CA LYS A 443 -10.59 8.33 6.65
C LYS A 443 -9.44 9.29 6.35
N THR A 444 -9.65 10.57 6.63
CA THR A 444 -8.63 11.63 6.59
C THR A 444 -8.51 12.30 7.95
N ILE A 445 -7.52 13.19 8.11
CA ILE A 445 -7.42 14.04 9.31
C ILE A 445 -8.65 14.96 9.48
N ARG A 446 -9.33 15.30 8.37
CA ARG A 446 -10.48 16.22 8.36
C ARG A 446 -11.84 15.53 8.49
N GLY A 447 -11.92 14.21 8.32
CA GLY A 447 -13.21 13.53 8.32
C GLY A 447 -13.21 12.21 7.59
N TRP A 448 -14.36 11.85 7.06
CA TRP A 448 -14.54 10.75 6.11
C TRP A 448 -14.96 11.36 4.79
N TYR A 449 -14.41 10.83 3.71
CA TYR A 449 -14.72 11.28 2.35
C TYR A 449 -14.97 10.08 1.46
N GLU A 450 -15.83 10.28 0.47
CA GLU A 450 -16.08 9.31 -0.59
C GLU A 450 -15.08 9.55 -1.72
N VAL A 451 -14.38 8.50 -2.13
CA VAL A 451 -13.53 8.47 -3.32
C VAL A 451 -14.23 7.59 -4.32
N ASN A 452 -14.85 8.23 -5.31
CA ASN A 452 -15.52 7.55 -6.41
C ASN A 452 -14.71 7.76 -7.68
N ASN A 453 -13.92 6.73 -8.01
CA ASN A 453 -12.90 6.80 -9.05
C ASN A 453 -11.92 7.95 -8.78
N GLY A 454 -11.78 8.90 -9.69
CA GLY A 454 -10.82 10.01 -9.60
C GLY A 454 -11.33 11.21 -8.78
N ILE A 455 -12.58 11.18 -8.34
CA ILE A 455 -13.26 12.33 -7.76
C ILE A 455 -13.56 12.09 -6.29
N ILE A 456 -13.48 13.16 -5.49
CA ILE A 456 -13.71 13.13 -4.05
C ILE A 456 -14.99 13.89 -3.72
N TYR A 457 -15.84 13.25 -2.94
CA TYR A 457 -17.12 13.77 -2.48
C TYR A 457 -17.23 13.75 -0.95
N PRO A 458 -18.11 14.58 -0.36
CA PRO A 458 -18.67 14.30 0.95
C PRO A 458 -19.32 12.90 0.97
N VAL A 459 -19.28 12.23 2.12
CA VAL A 459 -19.87 10.88 2.24
C VAL A 459 -21.38 10.88 2.02
N ASP A 460 -21.88 9.91 1.27
CA ASP A 460 -23.31 9.63 1.20
C ASP A 460 -23.80 9.06 2.55
N THR A 461 -24.57 9.86 3.29
CA THR A 461 -25.04 9.48 4.63
C THR A 461 -25.97 8.27 4.65
N ARG A 462 -26.58 7.90 3.52
CA ARG A 462 -27.51 6.75 3.43
C ARG A 462 -26.78 5.41 3.50
N LEU A 463 -25.56 5.37 2.98
CA LEU A 463 -24.68 4.18 2.98
C LEU A 463 -23.48 4.31 3.92
N PHE A 464 -23.21 5.51 4.44
CA PHE A 464 -22.13 5.70 5.40
C PHE A 464 -22.35 4.84 6.65
N LYS A 465 -21.33 4.07 7.04
CA LYS A 465 -21.37 3.06 8.11
C LYS A 465 -22.29 1.87 7.85
N LYS A 466 -22.64 1.58 6.60
CA LYS A 466 -23.35 0.37 6.24
C LYS A 466 -22.47 -0.55 5.41
N ALA A 467 -22.53 -1.85 5.68
CA ALA A 467 -21.84 -2.86 4.90
C ALA A 467 -22.77 -3.31 3.77
N THR A 468 -22.40 -2.99 2.53
CA THR A 468 -23.10 -3.48 1.35
C THR A 468 -22.57 -4.88 1.00
N PRO A 469 -23.40 -5.81 0.52
CA PRO A 469 -22.93 -7.14 0.12
C PRO A 469 -21.76 -7.05 -0.87
N GLY A 470 -20.68 -7.78 -0.60
CA GLY A 470 -19.45 -7.76 -1.40
C GLY A 470 -18.42 -6.70 -1.01
N SER A 471 -18.72 -5.81 -0.06
CA SER A 471 -17.78 -4.77 0.36
C SER A 471 -16.65 -5.28 1.27
N LEU A 472 -15.52 -4.56 1.22
CA LEU A 472 -14.33 -4.70 2.03
C LEU A 472 -14.22 -3.56 3.05
N HIS A 473 -13.79 -3.90 4.25
CA HIS A 473 -13.61 -2.94 5.34
C HIS A 473 -12.26 -3.12 5.99
N PHE A 474 -11.46 -2.06 5.95
CA PHE A 474 -10.08 -2.06 6.39
C PHE A 474 -9.97 -1.39 7.76
N TYR A 475 -9.34 -2.09 8.68
CA TYR A 475 -9.03 -1.61 10.01
C TYR A 475 -7.54 -1.76 10.26
N GLN A 476 -6.97 -0.83 11.01
CA GLN A 476 -5.57 -0.87 11.44
C GLN A 476 -5.50 -0.85 12.95
N ILE A 477 -4.49 -1.48 13.53
CA ILE A 477 -4.25 -1.43 14.97
C ILE A 477 -4.14 0.03 15.46
N ASP A 478 -4.64 0.36 16.65
CA ASP A 478 -4.70 1.74 17.14
C ASP A 478 -3.34 2.20 17.68
N ARG A 479 -2.46 2.67 16.78
CA ARG A 479 -1.11 3.16 17.13
C ARG A 479 -0.87 4.62 16.70
N PRO A 480 -0.08 5.40 17.46
CA PRO A 480 0.13 6.83 17.22
C PRO A 480 0.94 7.14 15.95
N GLU A 481 1.79 6.23 15.49
CA GLU A 481 2.60 6.40 14.28
C GLU A 481 1.80 6.31 12.97
N PHE A 482 0.50 5.97 13.03
CA PHE A 482 -0.33 5.81 11.84
C PHE A 482 -0.83 7.15 11.32
N VAL A 483 -0.30 7.51 10.15
CA VAL A 483 -0.55 8.78 9.48
C VAL A 483 -1.75 8.65 8.54
N LEU A 484 -2.70 9.57 8.70
CA LEU A 484 -3.84 9.73 7.78
C LEU A 484 -3.53 10.83 6.77
N PRO A 485 -4.03 10.72 5.53
CA PRO A 485 -3.89 11.79 4.56
C PRO A 485 -4.70 13.02 4.97
N ASP A 486 -4.26 14.19 4.51
CA ASP A 486 -5.04 15.41 4.48
C ASP A 486 -5.90 15.49 3.21
N LEU A 487 -6.58 16.62 3.00
CA LEU A 487 -7.48 16.86 1.90
C LEU A 487 -7.26 18.26 1.32
N CYS A 488 -7.08 18.31 0.00
CA CYS A 488 -7.19 19.56 -0.74
C CYS A 488 -8.68 19.94 -0.85
N ARG A 489 -9.11 21.00 -0.14
CA ARG A 489 -10.54 21.33 -0.07
C ARG A 489 -11.12 21.81 -1.39
N GLU A 490 -10.29 22.43 -2.21
CA GLU A 490 -10.68 22.95 -3.53
C GLU A 490 -10.98 21.82 -4.53
N SER A 491 -10.51 20.60 -4.26
CA SER A 491 -10.75 19.42 -5.11
C SER A 491 -11.92 18.55 -4.63
N ILE A 492 -12.72 19.03 -3.67
CA ILE A 492 -13.93 18.34 -3.23
C ILE A 492 -15.09 18.81 -4.12
N GLU A 493 -15.70 17.88 -4.82
CA GLU A 493 -16.91 18.17 -5.59
C GLU A 493 -18.15 18.07 -4.71
N PHE A 494 -19.09 18.98 -4.94
CA PHE A 494 -20.38 18.99 -4.27
C PHE A 494 -21.47 18.72 -5.30
N PHE A 495 -22.25 17.68 -5.08
CA PHE A 495 -23.44 17.36 -5.87
C PHE A 495 -24.67 17.62 -5.01
N PRO A 496 -25.39 18.74 -5.21
CA PRO A 496 -26.52 19.14 -4.37
C PRO A 496 -27.69 18.15 -4.39
N ASP A 497 -27.82 17.37 -5.48
CA ASP A 497 -28.91 16.41 -5.69
C ASP A 497 -28.61 15.02 -5.06
N ARG A 498 -27.53 14.90 -4.28
CA ARG A 498 -27.19 13.72 -3.47
C ARG A 498 -27.68 13.91 -2.03
#